data_AF-A0A959ND70-F1
#
_entry.id   AF-A0A959ND70-F1
#
_cell.length_a   1.000
_cell.length_b   1.000
_cell.length_c   1.000
_cell.angle_alpha   90.00
_cell.angle_beta   90.00
_cell.angle_gamma   90.00
#
_symmetry.space_group_name_H-M   'P 1'
#
loop_
_entity.id
_entity.type
_entity.pdbx_description
1 polymer ?
#
loop_
_entity_poly.entity_id
_entity_poly.type
_entity_poly.pdbx_seq_one_letter_code
_entity_poly.pdbx_strand_id
1 'polypeptide(L)'
;YCKLLFKENDQPLIVEHIVEKQLNEIQCLKYYQNAGAKSLIIYPLKNNGELIGLLEIISNKENYLQAQHVSKIENAVPLFTLGLEKSLERLNSHVDSIIKEKFTAVQPSVEWKFTETSLNYIVEKHKKEEEANLERIVFDDVHPLYSAVDIRNSSVERSKSIQMDIVEQLKLAQKTVAAIQTNITLPLLQEVEFKIDKYLTAASDTLQSDEELLIHDFFTGQVAAVFKHLKQTEPSTKEAIAAYFDALDPNTGMRYHHRKKYEQSVTRINETLSRFIDKEQVSAQKVYPHYFERFVTDGVEFNIYMGQSITPRKKFDIIYLRNLRMWQLNLLAKASIITHQLEPELTPSLRTTQLILCYNQSLAILFRTEERKFDVDGATNVRYEIVKKRIDKAKVKNTGERLTQPGKIAIVYSQPKDAEEYMGYIEFMQNKNLIKPGIEKLDLEDMQGVTGMKSLRIEVNYDDPEAATKKAKLSQIISGQLVEKN
;
A
#
# COMPACT_ATOMS: atom_id res chain seq x y z
N TYR A 1 23.26 4.74 -28.35
CA TYR A 1 24.25 4.13 -29.26
C TYR A 1 25.64 4.05 -28.61
N CYS A 2 26.27 5.15 -28.15
CA CYS A 2 27.60 5.09 -27.51
C CYS A 2 27.67 4.19 -26.27
N LYS A 3 26.60 4.12 -25.46
CA LYS A 3 26.48 3.13 -24.36
C LYS A 3 26.57 1.67 -24.82
N LEU A 4 26.13 1.34 -26.04
CA LEU A 4 26.27 0.00 -26.61
C LEU A 4 27.69 -0.22 -27.13
N LEU A 5 28.27 0.79 -27.78
CA LEU A 5 29.61 0.74 -28.35
C LEU A 5 30.70 0.52 -27.29
N PHE A 6 30.60 1.21 -26.15
CA PHE A 6 31.57 1.13 -25.06
C PHE A 6 31.11 0.25 -23.89
N LYS A 7 30.06 -0.56 -24.07
CA LYS A 7 29.57 -1.44 -23.00
C LYS A 7 30.66 -2.41 -22.55
N GLU A 8 31.25 -3.12 -23.50
CA GLU A 8 32.29 -4.14 -23.28
C GLU A 8 33.68 -3.66 -23.75
N ASN A 9 33.78 -2.43 -24.27
CA ASN A 9 35.02 -1.88 -24.82
C ASN A 9 35.55 -0.74 -23.95
N ASP A 10 36.78 -0.90 -23.45
CA ASP A 10 37.50 0.08 -22.63
C ASP A 10 38.45 0.97 -23.47
N GLN A 11 38.64 0.62 -24.74
CA GLN A 11 39.58 1.31 -25.61
C GLN A 11 38.95 2.55 -26.24
N PRO A 12 39.71 3.64 -26.42
CA PRO A 12 39.24 4.82 -27.12
C PRO A 12 38.95 4.53 -28.59
N LEU A 13 37.88 5.13 -29.11
CA LEU A 13 37.60 5.16 -30.55
C LEU A 13 38.34 6.35 -31.17
N ILE A 14 39.15 6.07 -32.18
CA ILE A 14 39.83 7.09 -32.98
C ILE A 14 39.24 7.07 -34.39
N VAL A 15 38.81 8.23 -34.86
CA VAL A 15 38.38 8.44 -36.25
C VAL A 15 39.25 9.53 -36.85
N GLU A 16 40.26 9.13 -37.62
CA GLU A 16 41.22 10.06 -38.22
C GLU A 16 40.56 10.87 -39.35
N HIS A 17 39.67 10.23 -40.12
CA HIS A 17 38.90 10.85 -41.19
C HIS A 17 37.49 10.23 -41.23
N ILE A 18 36.44 11.05 -41.11
CA ILE A 18 35.05 10.58 -41.18
C ILE A 18 34.67 10.27 -42.63
N VAL A 19 34.51 8.99 -42.98
CA VAL A 19 34.07 8.55 -44.33
C VAL A 19 32.57 8.26 -44.34
N GLU A 20 31.87 8.55 -45.44
CA GLU A 20 30.42 8.27 -45.58
C GLU A 20 30.02 6.84 -45.26
N LYS A 21 30.87 5.85 -45.56
CA LYS A 21 30.65 4.43 -45.25
C LYS A 21 30.57 4.18 -43.73
N GLN A 22 31.39 4.87 -42.92
CA GLN A 22 31.43 4.72 -41.46
C GLN A 22 30.21 5.35 -40.77
N LEU A 23 29.56 6.34 -41.40
CA LEU A 23 28.34 6.95 -40.88
C LEU A 23 27.17 5.97 -40.82
N ASN A 24 27.16 4.96 -41.69
CA ASN A 24 26.12 3.92 -41.73
C ASN A 24 26.37 2.81 -40.70
N GLU A 25 27.63 2.57 -40.33
CA GLU A 25 28.02 1.55 -39.35
C GLU A 25 27.97 2.10 -37.92
N ILE A 26 28.42 3.34 -37.70
CA ILE A 26 28.50 3.99 -36.39
C ILE A 26 27.57 5.20 -36.34
N GLN A 27 26.34 4.97 -35.88
CA GLN A 27 25.26 5.97 -35.91
C GLN A 27 25.61 7.28 -35.18
N CYS A 28 26.45 7.23 -34.13
CA CYS A 28 26.84 8.45 -33.41
C CYS A 28 27.75 9.39 -34.21
N LEU A 29 28.47 8.90 -35.24
CA LEU A 29 29.38 9.74 -36.05
C LEU A 29 28.64 10.83 -36.84
N LYS A 30 27.37 10.60 -37.19
CA LYS A 30 26.53 11.61 -37.87
C LYS A 30 26.37 12.88 -37.05
N TYR A 31 26.28 12.79 -35.73
CA TYR A 31 26.15 13.96 -34.86
C TYR A 31 27.42 14.82 -34.88
N TYR A 32 28.59 14.20 -34.81
CA TYR A 32 29.87 14.93 -34.84
C TYR A 32 30.15 15.53 -36.22
N GLN A 33 29.82 14.82 -37.30
CA GLN A 33 29.94 15.36 -38.65
C GLN A 33 29.06 16.62 -38.83
N ASN A 34 27.81 16.56 -38.37
CA ASN A 34 26.91 17.72 -38.41
C ASN A 34 27.41 18.89 -37.55
N ALA A 35 28.18 18.62 -36.49
CA ALA A 35 28.88 19.63 -35.69
C ALA A 35 30.19 20.14 -36.33
N GLY A 36 30.53 19.69 -37.54
CA GLY A 36 31.73 20.12 -38.29
C GLY A 36 33.02 19.37 -37.93
N ALA A 37 32.93 18.27 -37.19
CA ALA A 37 34.09 17.43 -36.92
C ALA A 37 34.53 16.68 -38.19
N LYS A 38 35.84 16.63 -38.41
CA LYS A 38 36.50 15.85 -39.48
C LYS A 38 37.42 14.75 -38.94
N SER A 39 37.89 14.92 -37.71
CA SER A 39 38.68 13.96 -36.95
C SER A 39 38.21 13.96 -35.49
N LEU A 40 38.16 12.79 -34.84
CA LEU A 40 37.52 12.60 -33.53
C LEU A 40 38.27 11.56 -32.68
N ILE A 41 38.40 11.83 -31.39
CA ILE A 41 38.69 10.82 -30.35
C ILE A 41 37.48 10.76 -29.41
N ILE A 42 36.97 9.56 -29.15
CA ILE A 42 36.00 9.30 -28.08
C ILE A 42 36.67 8.36 -27.08
N TYR A 43 36.92 8.86 -25.86
CA TYR A 43 37.51 8.08 -24.78
C TYR A 43 36.42 7.70 -23.76
N PRO A 44 36.20 6.41 -23.47
CA PRO A 44 35.23 6.01 -22.46
C PRO A 44 35.75 6.31 -21.04
N LEU A 45 34.98 7.07 -20.26
CA LEU A 45 35.26 7.29 -18.84
C LEU A 45 34.48 6.23 -18.05
N LYS A 46 35.19 5.28 -17.44
CA LYS A 46 34.59 4.15 -16.71
C LYS A 46 35.01 4.14 -15.25
N ASN A 47 34.09 3.73 -14.39
CA ASN A 47 34.36 3.45 -12.98
C ASN A 47 33.84 2.05 -12.64
N ASN A 48 34.68 1.21 -12.02
CA ASN A 48 34.36 -0.20 -11.71
C ASN A 48 33.76 -1.00 -12.89
N GLY A 49 34.21 -0.72 -14.11
CA GLY A 49 33.71 -1.35 -15.35
C GLY A 49 32.42 -0.73 -15.93
N GLU A 50 31.75 0.18 -15.20
CA GLU A 50 30.57 0.89 -15.68
C GLU A 50 30.95 2.19 -16.40
N LEU A 51 30.35 2.45 -17.57
CA LEU A 51 30.55 3.69 -18.32
C LEU A 51 29.80 4.85 -17.66
N ILE A 52 30.54 5.76 -17.04
CA ILE A 52 29.99 6.96 -16.38
C ILE A 52 29.95 8.18 -17.31
N GLY A 53 30.75 8.19 -18.39
CA GLY A 53 30.71 9.25 -19.40
C GLY A 53 31.67 9.04 -20.56
N LEU A 54 31.78 10.07 -21.40
CA LEU A 54 32.67 10.08 -22.57
C LEU A 54 33.49 11.37 -22.55
N LEU A 55 34.79 11.25 -22.82
CA LEU A 55 35.64 12.38 -23.16
C LEU A 55 35.74 12.45 -24.69
N GLU A 56 35.20 13.52 -25.25
CA GLU A 56 35.07 13.72 -26.69
C GLU A 56 35.99 14.85 -27.14
N ILE A 57 36.87 14.57 -28.10
CA ILE A 57 37.81 15.55 -28.65
C ILE A 57 37.62 15.57 -30.15
N ILE A 58 37.24 16.73 -30.68
CA ILE A 58 36.96 16.92 -32.11
C ILE A 58 37.98 17.86 -32.74
N SER A 59 38.25 17.65 -34.01
CA SER A 59 39.02 18.56 -34.86
C SER A 59 38.28 18.77 -36.18
N ASN A 60 38.33 19.99 -36.69
CA ASN A 60 37.83 20.36 -38.01
C ASN A 60 38.82 20.05 -39.15
N LYS A 61 39.98 19.47 -38.82
CA LYS A 61 41.01 19.03 -39.76
C LYS A 61 41.04 17.50 -39.83
N GLU A 62 41.09 16.99 -41.05
CA GLU A 62 41.25 15.57 -41.33
C GLU A 62 42.64 15.08 -40.87
N ASN A 63 42.70 13.83 -40.42
CA ASN A 63 43.92 13.14 -39.96
C ASN A 63 44.69 13.83 -38.83
N TYR A 64 44.04 14.78 -38.14
CA TYR A 64 44.69 15.56 -37.08
C TYR A 64 44.79 14.78 -35.79
N LEU A 65 43.69 14.17 -35.34
CA LEU A 65 43.69 13.33 -34.15
C LEU A 65 44.13 11.91 -34.53
N GLN A 66 45.06 11.36 -33.76
CA GLN A 66 45.82 10.14 -34.06
C GLN A 66 46.15 9.44 -32.73
N ALA A 67 46.62 8.19 -32.79
CA ALA A 67 46.98 7.40 -31.60
C ALA A 67 47.93 8.11 -30.62
N GLN A 68 48.91 8.87 -31.14
CA GLN A 68 49.83 9.65 -30.30
C GLN A 68 49.15 10.70 -29.41
N HIS A 69 47.99 11.21 -29.82
CA HIS A 69 47.20 12.17 -29.04
C HIS A 69 46.51 11.48 -27.87
N VAL A 70 46.06 10.23 -28.06
CA VAL A 70 45.46 9.41 -27.00
C VAL A 70 46.46 9.20 -25.86
N SER A 71 47.69 8.79 -26.17
CA SER A 71 48.74 8.57 -25.17
C SER A 71 49.08 9.83 -24.36
N LYS A 72 48.90 11.03 -24.93
CA LYS A 72 49.09 12.30 -24.20
C LYS A 72 47.98 12.57 -23.17
N ILE A 73 46.77 12.12 -23.47
CA ILE A 73 45.58 12.39 -22.65
C ILE A 73 45.39 11.30 -21.59
N GLU A 74 45.88 10.08 -21.85
CA GLU A 74 45.75 8.90 -20.98
C GLU A 74 46.12 9.19 -19.52
N ASN A 75 47.20 9.96 -19.28
CA ASN A 75 47.61 10.36 -17.93
C ASN A 75 46.61 11.28 -17.20
N ALA A 76 45.78 12.01 -17.93
CA ALA A 76 44.76 12.91 -17.39
C ALA A 76 43.37 12.24 -17.29
N VAL A 77 43.14 11.13 -17.98
CA VAL A 77 41.86 10.40 -17.97
C VAL A 77 41.39 10.04 -16.55
N PRO A 78 42.25 9.56 -15.63
CA PRO A 78 41.83 9.29 -14.25
C PRO A 78 41.29 10.53 -13.52
N LEU A 79 41.87 11.71 -13.77
CA LEU A 79 41.41 12.97 -13.16
C LEU A 79 40.04 13.39 -13.70
N PHE A 80 39.81 13.24 -15.00
CA PHE A 80 38.49 13.49 -15.60
C PHE A 80 37.44 12.50 -15.10
N THR A 81 37.81 11.22 -14.98
CA THR A 81 36.93 10.15 -14.46
C THR A 81 36.52 10.45 -13.03
N LEU A 82 37.47 10.77 -12.15
CA LEU A 82 37.21 11.13 -10.75
C LEU A 82 36.37 12.41 -10.62
N GLY A 83 36.65 13.42 -11.44
CA GLY A 83 35.88 14.67 -11.46
C GLY A 83 34.43 14.44 -11.88
N LEU A 84 34.22 13.59 -12.90
CA LEU A 84 32.89 13.24 -13.40
C LEU A 84 32.13 12.40 -12.37
N GLU A 85 32.78 11.40 -11.76
CA GLU A 85 32.22 10.57 -10.69
C GLU A 85 31.70 11.43 -9.53
N LYS A 86 32.56 12.31 -8.98
CA LYS A 86 32.15 13.22 -7.89
C LYS A 86 31.01 14.15 -8.29
N SER A 87 31.00 14.61 -9.54
CA SER A 87 29.91 15.46 -10.04
C SER A 87 28.59 14.68 -10.13
N LEU A 88 28.65 13.43 -10.59
CA LEU A 88 27.50 12.53 -10.69
C LEU A 88 26.97 12.14 -9.30
N GLU A 89 27.84 11.80 -8.36
CA GLU A 89 27.47 11.55 -6.96
C GLU A 89 26.77 12.76 -6.31
N ARG A 90 27.31 13.96 -6.53
CA ARG A 90 26.71 15.20 -6.04
C ARG A 90 25.35 15.46 -6.68
N LEU A 91 25.21 15.23 -7.99
CA LEU A 91 23.94 15.39 -8.70
C LEU A 91 22.90 14.39 -8.18
N ASN A 92 23.25 13.12 -8.05
CA ASN A 92 22.36 12.09 -7.49
C ASN A 92 21.94 12.43 -6.06
N SER A 93 22.88 12.85 -5.22
CA SER A 93 22.58 13.28 -3.85
C SER A 93 21.61 14.48 -3.81
N HIS A 94 21.74 15.43 -4.74
CA HIS A 94 20.84 16.58 -4.83
C HIS A 94 19.45 16.15 -5.31
N VAL A 95 19.36 15.29 -6.32
CA VAL A 95 18.10 14.71 -6.80
C VAL A 95 17.39 13.95 -5.67
N ASP A 96 18.11 13.08 -4.96
CA ASP A 96 17.57 12.32 -3.83
C ASP A 96 17.07 13.22 -2.70
N SER A 97 17.80 14.32 -2.43
CA SER A 97 17.36 15.32 -1.45
C SER A 97 16.04 15.97 -1.86
N ILE A 98 15.88 16.35 -3.14
CA ILE A 98 14.64 16.93 -3.65
C ILE A 98 13.50 15.90 -3.57
N ILE A 99 13.77 14.64 -3.92
CA ILE A 99 12.76 13.57 -3.82
C ILE A 99 12.32 13.37 -2.37
N LYS A 100 13.27 13.31 -1.43
CA LYS A 100 12.95 13.15 0.00
C LYS A 100 12.22 14.36 0.58
N GLU A 101 12.60 15.57 0.19
CA GLU A 101 11.96 16.81 0.65
C GLU A 101 10.54 16.97 0.09
N LYS A 102 10.36 16.73 -1.22
CA LYS A 102 9.13 17.05 -1.94
C LYS A 102 8.16 15.89 -2.09
N PHE A 103 8.63 14.63 -2.15
CA PHE A 103 7.80 13.51 -2.61
C PHE A 103 7.74 12.29 -1.66
N THR A 104 8.73 12.10 -0.77
CA THR A 104 8.89 10.93 0.13
C THR A 104 9.23 9.60 -0.56
N ALA A 105 9.12 8.47 0.15
CA ALA A 105 9.53 7.16 -0.33
C ALA A 105 8.76 6.76 -1.60
N VAL A 106 9.48 6.70 -2.73
CA VAL A 106 8.90 6.42 -4.04
C VAL A 106 9.06 4.95 -4.40
N GLN A 107 8.04 4.35 -5.01
CA GLN A 107 8.12 2.97 -5.49
C GLN A 107 8.97 2.87 -6.76
N PRO A 108 9.74 1.78 -6.96
CA PRO A 108 10.61 1.63 -8.12
C PRO A 108 9.91 1.76 -9.49
N SER A 109 8.62 1.42 -9.57
CA SER A 109 7.84 1.49 -10.82
C SER A 109 7.58 2.92 -11.29
N VAL A 110 7.59 3.90 -10.39
CA VAL A 110 7.31 5.31 -10.71
C VAL A 110 8.50 6.23 -10.42
N GLU A 111 9.50 5.77 -9.68
CA GLU A 111 10.71 6.50 -9.27
C GLU A 111 11.36 7.29 -10.41
N TRP A 112 11.47 6.69 -11.59
CA TRP A 112 12.08 7.33 -12.76
C TRP A 112 11.44 8.68 -13.10
N LYS A 113 10.12 8.85 -12.91
CA LYS A 113 9.41 10.10 -13.21
C LYS A 113 9.70 11.17 -12.17
N PHE A 114 9.87 10.76 -10.90
CA PHE A 114 10.28 11.65 -9.81
C PHE A 114 11.73 12.10 -9.99
N THR A 115 12.62 11.19 -10.39
CA THR A 115 14.02 11.50 -10.75
C THR A 115 14.08 12.47 -11.93
N GLU A 116 13.35 12.21 -13.00
CA GLU A 116 13.27 13.08 -14.19
C GLU A 116 12.76 14.48 -13.81
N THR A 117 11.66 14.55 -13.07
CA THR A 117 11.06 15.83 -12.63
C THR A 117 12.01 16.63 -11.75
N SER A 118 12.70 15.96 -10.82
CA SER A 118 13.69 16.59 -9.94
C SER A 118 14.91 17.09 -10.72
N LEU A 119 15.36 16.34 -11.73
CA LEU A 119 16.47 16.74 -12.59
C LEU A 119 16.08 17.95 -13.46
N ASN A 120 14.89 17.96 -14.04
CA ASN A 120 14.36 19.11 -14.78
C ASN A 120 14.32 20.36 -13.89
N TYR A 121 13.80 20.23 -12.68
CA TYR A 121 13.75 21.32 -11.70
C TYR A 121 15.16 21.87 -11.37
N ILE A 122 16.17 21.01 -11.17
CA ILE A 122 17.55 21.45 -10.96
C ILE A 122 18.04 22.25 -12.17
N VAL A 123 17.84 21.74 -13.40
CA VAL A 123 18.29 22.40 -14.63
C VAL A 123 17.63 23.77 -14.81
N GLU A 124 16.33 23.87 -14.54
CA GLU A 124 15.59 25.14 -14.66
C GLU A 124 16.04 26.17 -13.63
N LYS A 125 16.26 25.76 -12.39
CA LYS A 125 16.77 26.64 -11.32
C LYS A 125 18.16 27.21 -11.64
N HIS A 126 19.00 26.48 -12.39
CA HIS A 126 20.29 27.00 -12.85
C HIS A 126 20.17 27.95 -14.04
N LYS A 127 19.07 27.90 -14.80
CA LYS A 127 18.85 28.73 -16.00
C LYS A 127 18.12 30.04 -15.70
N LYS A 128 17.20 30.02 -14.74
CA LYS A 128 16.38 31.17 -14.33
C LYS A 128 16.59 31.35 -12.83
N GLU A 129 17.31 32.41 -12.46
CA GLU A 129 17.69 32.69 -11.06
C GLU A 129 16.49 32.86 -10.12
N GLU A 130 15.25 33.01 -10.62
CA GLU A 130 14.04 33.03 -9.79
C GLU A 130 12.88 32.20 -10.38
N GLU A 131 12.18 31.50 -9.47
CA GLU A 131 10.92 30.73 -9.62
C GLU A 131 10.89 29.57 -10.63
N ALA A 132 11.76 28.58 -10.44
CA ALA A 132 11.49 27.24 -10.99
C ALA A 132 10.32 26.60 -10.23
N ASN A 133 9.25 26.24 -10.94
CA ASN A 133 8.14 25.49 -10.38
C ASN A 133 8.34 24.00 -10.61
N LEU A 134 8.03 23.19 -9.61
CA LEU A 134 8.11 21.74 -9.74
C LEU A 134 7.00 21.24 -10.67
N GLU A 135 7.37 20.51 -11.73
CA GLU A 135 6.39 19.96 -12.66
C GLU A 135 5.44 18.99 -11.93
N ARG A 136 4.18 18.95 -12.36
CA ARG A 136 3.20 17.99 -11.84
C ARG A 136 3.56 16.58 -12.32
N ILE A 137 3.59 15.63 -11.39
CA ILE A 137 3.83 14.22 -11.71
C ILE A 137 2.48 13.57 -12.05
N VAL A 138 2.26 13.37 -13.34
CA VAL A 138 1.04 12.76 -13.90
C VAL A 138 1.40 11.50 -14.68
N PHE A 139 0.56 10.48 -14.55
CA PHE A 139 0.58 9.31 -15.42
C PHE A 139 -0.78 9.20 -16.12
N ASP A 140 -0.79 9.53 -17.41
CA ASP A 140 -1.96 9.38 -18.27
C ASP A 140 -2.13 7.94 -18.75
N ASP A 141 -3.35 7.59 -19.19
CA ASP A 141 -3.68 6.31 -19.79
C ASP A 141 -3.27 5.07 -18.97
N VAL A 142 -3.48 5.14 -17.65
CA VAL A 142 -3.27 4.00 -16.76
C VAL A 142 -4.58 3.24 -16.53
N HIS A 143 -4.48 1.92 -16.44
CA HIS A 143 -5.57 1.02 -16.13
C HIS A 143 -5.60 0.75 -14.61
N PRO A 144 -6.69 1.12 -13.92
CA PRO A 144 -6.82 0.90 -12.50
C PRO A 144 -7.34 -0.52 -12.21
N LEU A 145 -6.84 -1.14 -11.14
CA LEU A 145 -7.44 -2.32 -10.53
C LEU A 145 -7.61 -2.05 -9.03
N TYR A 146 -8.82 -2.22 -8.53
CA TYR A 146 -9.13 -2.05 -7.11
C TYR A 146 -9.69 -3.32 -6.51
N SER A 147 -9.22 -3.61 -5.30
CA SER A 147 -9.72 -4.68 -4.46
C SER A 147 -9.84 -4.24 -3.01
N ALA A 148 -10.79 -4.85 -2.31
CA ALA A 148 -10.97 -4.70 -0.87
C ALA A 148 -11.15 -6.07 -0.21
N VAL A 149 -10.51 -6.23 0.96
CA VAL A 149 -10.77 -7.31 1.92
C VAL A 149 -11.21 -6.65 3.22
N ASP A 150 -12.50 -6.64 3.50
CA ASP A 150 -13.07 -5.98 4.69
C ASP A 150 -13.47 -6.99 5.77
N ILE A 151 -13.44 -6.58 7.04
CA ILE A 151 -13.94 -7.40 8.16
C ILE A 151 -15.45 -7.21 8.28
N ARG A 152 -16.20 -8.30 8.09
CA ARG A 152 -17.66 -8.30 8.18
C ARG A 152 -18.09 -7.85 9.57
N ASN A 153 -18.89 -6.78 9.60
CA ASN A 153 -19.49 -6.22 10.82
C ASN A 153 -18.45 -5.73 11.85
N SER A 154 -17.26 -5.29 11.40
CA SER A 154 -16.21 -4.75 12.27
C SER A 154 -16.74 -3.70 13.26
N SER A 155 -17.54 -2.74 12.77
CA SER A 155 -18.12 -1.69 13.61
C SER A 155 -19.06 -2.22 14.67
N VAL A 156 -19.86 -3.26 14.37
CA VAL A 156 -20.80 -3.87 15.31
C VAL A 156 -20.04 -4.64 16.40
N GLU A 157 -19.05 -5.44 16.00
CA GLU A 157 -18.21 -6.19 16.96
C GLU A 157 -17.36 -5.25 17.83
N ARG A 158 -16.88 -4.14 17.26
CA ARG A 158 -16.22 -3.06 18.03
C ARG A 158 -17.17 -2.49 19.08
N SER A 159 -18.36 -2.03 18.70
CA SER A 159 -19.33 -1.44 19.63
C SER A 159 -19.74 -2.43 20.73
N LYS A 160 -19.96 -3.70 20.37
CA LYS A 160 -20.24 -4.77 21.32
C LYS A 160 -19.10 -4.99 22.30
N SER A 161 -17.86 -4.97 21.84
CA SER A 161 -16.68 -5.14 22.71
C SER A 161 -16.55 -4.01 23.74
N ILE A 162 -16.85 -2.77 23.34
CA ILE A 162 -16.87 -1.59 24.22
C ILE A 162 -18.00 -1.73 25.26
N GLN A 163 -19.19 -2.10 24.81
CA GLN A 163 -20.34 -2.31 25.69
C GLN A 163 -20.04 -3.38 26.76
N MET A 164 -19.41 -4.50 26.38
CA MET A 164 -19.02 -5.56 27.33
C MET A 164 -18.02 -5.05 28.38
N ASP A 165 -17.03 -4.26 27.97
CA ASP A 165 -16.05 -3.66 28.89
C ASP A 165 -16.74 -2.67 29.86
N ILE A 166 -17.67 -1.84 29.37
CA ILE A 166 -18.47 -0.91 30.20
C ILE A 166 -19.33 -1.67 31.21
N VAL A 167 -20.05 -2.70 30.79
CA VAL A 167 -20.89 -3.51 31.68
C VAL A 167 -20.03 -4.22 32.74
N GLU A 168 -18.85 -4.73 32.35
CA GLU A 168 -17.90 -5.33 33.31
C GLU A 168 -17.44 -4.30 34.35
N GLN A 169 -17.09 -3.08 33.92
CA GLN A 169 -16.67 -2.00 34.82
C GLN A 169 -17.80 -1.50 35.74
N LEU A 170 -19.03 -1.39 35.23
CA LEU A 170 -20.22 -1.02 36.02
C LEU A 170 -20.47 -2.05 37.12
N LYS A 171 -20.39 -3.35 36.81
CA LYS A 171 -20.52 -4.43 37.80
C LYS A 171 -19.40 -4.41 38.84
N LEU A 172 -18.17 -4.11 38.42
CA LEU A 172 -17.05 -3.93 39.34
C LEU A 172 -17.29 -2.75 40.28
N ALA A 173 -17.73 -1.60 39.75
CA ALA A 173 -18.06 -0.42 40.55
C ALA A 173 -19.21 -0.70 41.52
N GLN A 174 -20.27 -1.39 41.08
CA GLN A 174 -21.40 -1.79 41.92
C GLN A 174 -20.93 -2.64 43.11
N LYS A 175 -20.12 -3.67 42.84
CA LYS A 175 -19.54 -4.53 43.88
C LYS A 175 -18.67 -3.75 44.86
N THR A 176 -17.86 -2.82 44.37
CA THR A 176 -17.01 -1.96 45.21
C THR A 176 -17.85 -1.03 46.08
N VAL A 177 -18.90 -0.39 45.54
CA VAL A 177 -19.82 0.46 46.31
C VAL A 177 -20.53 -0.33 47.39
N ALA A 178 -21.09 -1.51 47.06
CA ALA A 178 -21.75 -2.38 48.04
C ALA A 178 -20.80 -2.79 49.18
N ALA A 179 -19.56 -3.13 48.86
CA ALA A 179 -18.55 -3.46 49.88
C ALA A 179 -18.24 -2.27 50.80
N ILE A 180 -18.14 -1.04 50.26
CA ILE A 180 -17.90 0.17 51.04
C ILE A 180 -19.10 0.48 51.95
N GLN A 181 -20.32 0.35 51.42
CA GLN A 181 -21.55 0.69 52.15
C GLN A 181 -21.80 -0.19 53.39
N THR A 182 -21.18 -1.37 53.48
CA THR A 182 -21.25 -2.21 54.69
C THR A 182 -20.68 -1.55 55.94
N ASN A 183 -19.71 -0.63 55.77
CA ASN A 183 -19.01 0.04 56.86
C ASN A 183 -19.27 1.55 56.89
N ILE A 184 -19.70 2.15 55.77
CA ILE A 184 -19.83 3.60 55.61
C ILE A 184 -21.17 3.93 54.96
N THR A 185 -22.01 4.68 55.67
CA THR A 185 -23.25 5.23 55.10
C THR A 185 -23.01 6.66 54.62
N LEU A 186 -22.96 6.86 53.30
CA LEU A 186 -22.80 8.19 52.70
C LEU A 186 -23.86 8.37 51.59
N PRO A 187 -24.69 9.43 51.61
CA PRO A 187 -25.69 9.68 50.57
C PRO A 187 -25.09 9.77 49.16
N LEU A 188 -23.85 10.27 49.05
CA LEU A 188 -23.13 10.32 47.78
C LEU A 188 -22.85 8.92 47.20
N LEU A 189 -22.61 7.89 48.04
CA LEU A 189 -22.45 6.51 47.58
C LEU A 189 -23.77 5.93 47.08
N GLN A 190 -24.90 6.31 47.67
CA GLN A 190 -26.23 5.91 47.20
C GLN A 190 -26.56 6.56 45.84
N GLU A 191 -26.15 7.81 45.62
CA GLU A 191 -26.27 8.46 44.31
C GLU A 191 -25.41 7.75 43.24
N VAL A 192 -24.17 7.38 43.59
CA VAL A 192 -23.27 6.62 42.71
C VAL A 192 -23.87 5.25 42.38
N GLU A 193 -24.39 4.52 43.36
CA GLU A 193 -25.07 3.24 43.16
C GLU A 193 -26.29 3.38 42.23
N PHE A 194 -27.15 4.37 42.48
CA PHE A 194 -28.30 4.66 41.63
C PHE A 194 -27.91 4.93 40.18
N LYS A 195 -26.83 5.71 39.97
CA LYS A 195 -26.29 5.98 38.62
C LYS A 195 -25.72 4.72 37.98
N ILE A 196 -25.01 3.88 38.73
CA ILE A 196 -24.50 2.59 38.23
C ILE A 196 -25.65 1.72 37.75
N ASP A 197 -26.72 1.57 38.53
CA ASP A 197 -27.88 0.75 38.15
C ASP A 197 -28.60 1.30 36.90
N LYS A 198 -28.75 2.62 36.84
CA LYS A 198 -29.30 3.31 35.66
C LYS A 198 -28.46 3.01 34.41
N TYR A 199 -27.14 3.16 34.50
CA TYR A 199 -26.24 2.91 33.37
C TYR A 199 -26.13 1.43 33.03
N LEU A 200 -26.21 0.53 34.00
CA LEU A 200 -26.22 -0.91 33.76
C LEU A 200 -27.47 -1.32 32.96
N THR A 201 -28.61 -0.74 33.30
CA THR A 201 -29.88 -0.95 32.58
C THR A 201 -29.77 -0.43 31.14
N ALA A 202 -29.26 0.79 30.95
CA ALA A 202 -29.07 1.37 29.61
C ALA A 202 -28.05 0.57 28.77
N ALA A 203 -26.92 0.19 29.37
CA ALA A 203 -25.85 -0.56 28.71
C ALA A 203 -26.20 -2.03 28.46
N SER A 204 -27.32 -2.54 28.96
CA SER A 204 -27.75 -3.93 28.72
C SER A 204 -28.38 -4.13 27.33
N ASP A 205 -28.84 -3.06 26.67
CA ASP A 205 -29.46 -3.11 25.33
C ASP A 205 -28.48 -2.72 24.22
N THR A 206 -28.67 -1.57 23.55
CA THR A 206 -27.74 -1.04 22.54
C THR A 206 -27.22 0.30 23.03
N LEU A 207 -25.94 0.35 23.38
CA LEU A 207 -25.31 1.55 23.89
C LEU A 207 -25.17 2.59 22.77
N GLN A 208 -25.78 3.76 22.94
CA GLN A 208 -25.60 4.88 22.01
C GLN A 208 -24.30 5.63 22.31
N SER A 209 -23.78 6.36 21.31
CA SER A 209 -22.48 7.05 21.43
C SER A 209 -22.47 8.17 22.46
N ASP A 210 -23.60 8.82 22.70
CA ASP A 210 -23.80 9.82 23.76
C ASP A 210 -23.83 9.16 25.15
N GLU A 211 -24.46 8.00 25.28
CA GLU A 211 -24.45 7.21 26.52
C GLU A 211 -23.05 6.71 26.89
N GLU A 212 -22.27 6.26 25.91
CA GLU A 212 -20.86 5.87 26.10
C GLU A 212 -20.05 7.00 26.73
N LEU A 213 -20.19 8.23 26.22
CA LEU A 213 -19.51 9.42 26.73
C LEU A 213 -19.94 9.76 28.16
N LEU A 214 -21.25 9.72 28.44
CA LEU A 214 -21.78 9.98 29.78
C LEU A 214 -21.26 8.98 30.83
N ILE A 215 -21.18 7.70 30.46
CA ILE A 215 -20.65 6.65 31.33
C ILE A 215 -19.15 6.83 31.55
N HIS A 216 -18.41 7.18 30.49
CA HIS A 216 -16.99 7.50 30.60
C HIS A 216 -16.73 8.65 31.58
N ASP A 217 -17.47 9.76 31.46
CA ASP A 217 -17.32 10.94 32.33
C ASP A 217 -17.73 10.62 33.77
N PHE A 218 -18.75 9.78 33.95
CA PHE A 218 -19.15 9.27 35.25
C PHE A 218 -18.01 8.48 35.92
N PHE A 219 -17.33 7.58 35.19
CA PHE A 219 -16.23 6.79 35.73
C PHE A 219 -14.99 7.64 36.04
N THR A 220 -14.55 8.44 35.06
CA THR A 220 -13.31 9.21 35.15
C THR A 220 -13.43 10.43 36.07
N GLY A 221 -14.64 10.98 36.23
CA GLY A 221 -14.96 12.07 37.14
C GLY A 221 -15.49 11.58 38.49
N GLN A 222 -16.80 11.29 38.54
CA GLN A 222 -17.53 11.09 39.80
C GLN A 222 -17.04 9.86 40.58
N VAL A 223 -17.00 8.69 39.94
CA VAL A 223 -16.59 7.43 40.60
C VAL A 223 -15.14 7.50 41.05
N ALA A 224 -14.24 7.92 40.14
CA ALA A 224 -12.81 8.03 40.46
C ALA A 224 -12.53 8.99 41.61
N ALA A 225 -13.21 10.14 41.68
CA ALA A 225 -13.04 11.11 42.77
C ALA A 225 -13.48 10.53 44.13
N VAL A 226 -14.67 9.92 44.18
CA VAL A 226 -15.21 9.28 45.39
C VAL A 226 -14.29 8.16 45.87
N PHE A 227 -13.89 7.27 44.97
CA PHE A 227 -13.04 6.13 45.31
C PHE A 227 -11.63 6.56 45.74
N LYS A 228 -11.02 7.56 45.08
CA LYS A 228 -9.71 8.09 45.49
C LYS A 228 -9.77 8.71 46.88
N HIS A 229 -10.81 9.48 47.18
CA HIS A 229 -11.00 10.08 48.51
C HIS A 229 -11.13 8.99 49.58
N LEU A 230 -12.04 8.04 49.40
CA LEU A 230 -12.27 6.96 50.38
C LEU A 230 -11.05 6.07 50.57
N LYS A 231 -10.28 5.79 49.51
CA LYS A 231 -9.01 5.05 49.61
C LYS A 231 -7.99 5.77 50.51
N GLN A 232 -8.02 7.10 50.58
CA GLN A 232 -7.12 7.89 51.42
C GLN A 232 -7.62 8.02 52.86
N THR A 233 -8.92 8.23 53.05
CA THR A 233 -9.52 8.55 54.35
C THR A 233 -9.91 7.32 55.16
N GLU A 234 -10.26 6.19 54.52
CA GLU A 234 -10.92 5.06 55.18
C GLU A 234 -10.15 3.74 54.94
N PRO A 235 -9.33 3.29 55.92
CA PRO A 235 -8.49 2.10 55.77
C PRO A 235 -9.25 0.81 55.41
N SER A 236 -10.48 0.65 55.90
CA SER A 236 -11.34 -0.53 55.67
C SER A 236 -11.77 -0.70 54.21
N THR A 237 -11.72 0.37 53.40
CA THR A 237 -12.17 0.36 51.99
C THR A 237 -11.02 0.17 51.00
N LYS A 238 -9.76 0.26 51.47
CA LYS A 238 -8.57 0.32 50.61
C LYS A 238 -8.44 -0.89 49.69
N GLU A 239 -8.69 -2.09 50.19
CA GLU A 239 -8.54 -3.33 49.43
C GLU A 239 -9.57 -3.42 48.29
N ALA A 240 -10.85 -3.15 48.58
CA ALA A 240 -11.92 -3.18 47.58
C ALA A 240 -11.73 -2.14 46.47
N ILE A 241 -11.26 -0.93 46.84
CA ILE A 241 -11.00 0.15 45.88
C ILE A 241 -9.72 -0.12 45.09
N ALA A 242 -8.68 -0.69 45.71
CA ALA A 242 -7.46 -1.08 44.99
C ALA A 242 -7.78 -2.13 43.91
N ALA A 243 -8.54 -3.18 44.28
CA ALA A 243 -8.96 -4.20 43.33
C ALA A 243 -9.77 -3.65 42.14
N TYR A 244 -10.58 -2.60 42.36
CA TYR A 244 -11.27 -1.90 41.28
C TYR A 244 -10.28 -1.22 40.32
N PHE A 245 -9.36 -0.39 40.82
CA PHE A 245 -8.42 0.34 39.97
C PHE A 245 -7.41 -0.59 39.28
N ASP A 246 -6.99 -1.68 39.92
CA ASP A 246 -6.07 -2.67 39.34
C ASP A 246 -6.70 -3.42 38.15
N ALA A 247 -8.03 -3.44 38.06
CA ALA A 247 -8.76 -4.03 36.94
C ALA A 247 -8.86 -3.08 35.73
N LEU A 248 -8.48 -1.81 35.86
CA LEU A 248 -8.61 -0.81 34.79
C LEU A 248 -7.30 -0.64 34.02
N ASP A 249 -7.41 -0.16 32.78
CA ASP A 249 -6.25 0.27 32.03
C ASP A 249 -5.67 1.58 32.62
N PRO A 250 -4.35 1.64 32.89
CA PRO A 250 -3.74 2.80 33.56
C PRO A 250 -3.84 4.12 32.79
N ASN A 251 -3.94 4.06 31.47
CA ASN A 251 -3.94 5.27 30.63
C ASN A 251 -5.34 5.84 30.46
N THR A 252 -6.33 4.97 30.32
CA THR A 252 -7.72 5.37 30.05
C THR A 252 -8.58 5.46 31.30
N GLY A 253 -8.23 4.76 32.39
CA GLY A 253 -9.09 4.64 33.56
C GLY A 253 -10.37 3.84 33.28
N MET A 254 -10.37 3.05 32.20
CA MET A 254 -11.49 2.24 31.76
C MET A 254 -11.08 0.76 31.67
N ARG A 255 -12.04 -0.15 31.72
CA ARG A 255 -11.80 -1.56 31.43
C ARG A 255 -11.45 -1.71 29.94
N TYR A 256 -10.36 -2.41 29.65
CA TYR A 256 -9.88 -2.64 28.28
C TYR A 256 -9.54 -4.13 28.10
N HIS A 257 -10.57 -4.95 27.97
CA HIS A 257 -10.44 -6.41 27.95
C HIS A 257 -11.04 -6.99 26.67
N HIS A 258 -12.34 -6.82 26.45
CA HIS A 258 -13.03 -7.26 25.25
C HIS A 258 -12.60 -6.47 24.03
N ARG A 259 -12.48 -5.14 24.16
CA ARG A 259 -12.00 -4.27 23.08
C ARG A 259 -10.57 -4.62 22.68
N LYS A 260 -9.70 -4.93 23.66
CA LYS A 260 -8.32 -5.36 23.40
C LYS A 260 -8.26 -6.64 22.57
N LYS A 261 -9.09 -7.64 22.92
CA LYS A 261 -9.19 -8.90 22.15
C LYS A 261 -9.67 -8.67 20.71
N TYR A 262 -10.68 -7.82 20.54
CA TYR A 262 -11.14 -7.38 19.22
C TYR A 262 -10.03 -6.73 18.40
N GLU A 263 -9.34 -5.73 18.96
CA GLU A 263 -8.25 -5.03 18.27
C GLU A 263 -7.08 -5.96 17.93
N GLN A 264 -6.75 -6.92 18.79
CA GLN A 264 -5.77 -7.98 18.51
C GLN A 264 -6.20 -8.86 17.33
N SER A 265 -7.48 -9.22 17.24
CA SER A 265 -8.02 -10.03 16.15
C SER A 265 -7.98 -9.28 14.81
N VAL A 266 -8.36 -7.99 14.80
CA VAL A 266 -8.25 -7.11 13.61
C VAL A 266 -6.79 -6.98 13.18
N THR A 267 -5.89 -6.71 14.13
CA THR A 267 -4.45 -6.60 13.86
C THR A 267 -3.89 -7.89 13.25
N ARG A 268 -4.27 -9.04 13.81
CA ARG A 268 -3.84 -10.36 13.33
C ARG A 268 -4.29 -10.62 11.88
N ILE A 269 -5.53 -10.29 11.53
CA ILE A 269 -6.04 -10.37 10.16
C ILE A 269 -5.22 -9.46 9.23
N ASN A 270 -5.10 -8.19 9.59
CA ASN A 270 -4.46 -7.17 8.75
C ASN A 270 -2.97 -7.43 8.50
N GLU A 271 -2.23 -7.87 9.52
CA GLU A 271 -0.83 -8.25 9.37
C GLU A 271 -0.67 -9.46 8.43
N THR A 272 -1.55 -10.46 8.58
CA THR A 272 -1.48 -11.68 7.77
C THR A 272 -1.79 -11.37 6.31
N LEU A 273 -2.85 -10.59 6.05
CA LEU A 273 -3.21 -10.13 4.72
C LEU A 273 -2.11 -9.26 4.10
N SER A 274 -1.57 -8.29 4.85
CA SER A 274 -0.52 -7.40 4.35
C SER A 274 0.73 -8.16 3.94
N ARG A 275 1.22 -9.07 4.80
CA ARG A 275 2.39 -9.91 4.47
C ARG A 275 2.14 -10.80 3.26
N PHE A 276 0.94 -11.37 3.14
CA PHE A 276 0.57 -12.21 2.00
C PHE A 276 0.52 -11.41 0.69
N ILE A 277 -0.18 -10.27 0.69
CA ILE A 277 -0.35 -9.42 -0.49
C ILE A 277 0.99 -8.83 -0.93
N ASP A 278 1.78 -8.26 -0.01
CA ASP A 278 3.07 -7.66 -0.34
C ASP A 278 4.03 -8.69 -0.97
N LYS A 279 3.99 -9.94 -0.51
CA LYS A 279 4.77 -11.04 -1.09
C LYS A 279 4.30 -11.41 -2.50
N GLU A 280 3.00 -11.57 -2.71
CA GLU A 280 2.45 -11.97 -4.00
C GLU A 280 2.63 -10.87 -5.06
N GLN A 281 2.50 -9.60 -4.67
CA GLN A 281 2.57 -8.46 -5.60
C GLN A 281 3.98 -8.30 -6.22
N VAL A 282 5.05 -8.58 -5.46
CA VAL A 282 6.43 -8.57 -5.99
C VAL A 282 6.59 -9.51 -7.19
N SER A 283 5.91 -10.65 -7.19
CA SER A 283 5.94 -11.58 -8.32
C SER A 283 5.16 -11.05 -9.52
N ALA A 284 4.04 -10.37 -9.29
CA ALA A 284 3.27 -9.71 -10.34
C ALA A 284 4.05 -8.54 -10.99
N GLN A 285 4.80 -7.76 -10.20
CA GLN A 285 5.64 -6.66 -10.72
C GLN A 285 6.77 -7.14 -11.64
N LYS A 286 7.29 -8.36 -11.44
CA LYS A 286 8.28 -8.96 -12.36
C LYS A 286 7.70 -9.23 -13.75
N VAL A 287 6.41 -9.54 -13.84
CA VAL A 287 5.72 -9.77 -15.13
C VAL A 287 5.57 -8.45 -15.87
N TYR A 288 5.00 -7.44 -15.21
CA TYR A 288 4.93 -6.07 -15.73
C TYR A 288 4.94 -5.07 -14.58
N PRO A 289 5.91 -4.13 -14.52
CA PRO A 289 5.98 -3.15 -13.44
C PRO A 289 4.72 -2.29 -13.38
N HIS A 290 4.23 -2.06 -12.17
CA HIS A 290 3.01 -1.31 -11.91
C HIS A 290 3.14 -0.58 -10.58
N TYR A 291 2.35 0.46 -10.39
CA TYR A 291 2.22 1.13 -9.10
C TYR A 291 1.24 0.34 -8.22
N PHE A 292 1.59 0.10 -6.97
CA PHE A 292 0.79 -0.68 -6.02
C PHE A 292 0.61 0.10 -4.72
N GLU A 293 -0.60 0.49 -4.37
CA GLU A 293 -0.90 1.24 -3.15
C GLU A 293 -1.84 0.43 -2.26
N ARG A 294 -1.53 0.35 -0.97
CA ARG A 294 -2.30 -0.43 0.00
C ARG A 294 -2.70 0.43 1.19
N PHE A 295 -3.96 0.32 1.60
CA PHE A 295 -4.54 0.99 2.76
C PHE A 295 -4.98 -0.07 3.77
N VAL A 296 -4.71 0.19 5.04
CA VAL A 296 -5.11 -0.68 6.16
C VAL A 296 -5.99 0.12 7.10
N THR A 297 -7.21 -0.36 7.30
CA THR A 297 -8.19 0.18 8.25
C THR A 297 -8.68 -0.96 9.14
N ASP A 298 -9.99 -1.25 9.11
CA ASP A 298 -10.53 -2.50 9.67
C ASP A 298 -10.22 -3.69 8.75
N GLY A 299 -9.99 -3.42 7.46
CA GLY A 299 -9.55 -4.39 6.47
C GLY A 299 -8.34 -3.91 5.67
N VAL A 300 -8.10 -4.57 4.55
CA VAL A 300 -7.02 -4.22 3.61
C VAL A 300 -7.60 -3.91 2.24
N GLU A 301 -7.36 -2.70 1.75
CA GLU A 301 -7.70 -2.26 0.41
C GLU A 301 -6.43 -1.99 -0.39
N PHE A 302 -6.47 -2.21 -1.71
CA PHE A 302 -5.35 -1.84 -2.56
C PHE A 302 -5.78 -1.37 -3.95
N ASN A 303 -5.03 -0.40 -4.47
CA ASN A 303 -5.11 0.11 -5.83
C ASN A 303 -3.86 -0.30 -6.60
N ILE A 304 -4.05 -0.72 -7.84
CA ILE A 304 -2.97 -0.92 -8.79
C ILE A 304 -3.21 -0.05 -10.00
N TYR A 305 -2.18 0.63 -10.46
CA TYR A 305 -2.20 1.33 -11.75
C TYR A 305 -1.14 0.73 -12.66
N MET A 306 -1.55 0.37 -13.87
CA MET A 306 -0.68 -0.21 -14.90
C MET A 306 -0.90 0.48 -16.24
N GLY A 307 0.17 0.83 -16.94
CA GLY A 307 0.05 1.43 -18.26
C GLY A 307 1.41 1.69 -18.90
N GLN A 308 1.39 2.16 -20.15
CA GLN A 308 2.61 2.55 -20.86
C GLN A 308 3.33 3.70 -20.18
N SER A 309 2.58 4.64 -19.60
CA SER A 309 3.10 5.81 -18.88
C SER A 309 3.85 5.42 -17.59
N ILE A 310 3.49 4.33 -16.92
CA ILE A 310 4.22 3.87 -15.72
C ILE A 310 5.54 3.18 -16.10
N THR A 311 5.53 2.37 -17.17
CA THR A 311 6.71 1.60 -17.59
C THR A 311 7.16 1.99 -19.01
N PRO A 312 7.81 3.15 -19.23
CA PRO A 312 8.13 3.66 -20.56
C PRO A 312 9.15 2.79 -21.32
N ARG A 313 9.99 2.03 -20.60
CA ARG A 313 11.04 1.18 -21.19
C ARG A 313 10.56 -0.20 -21.62
N LYS A 314 9.32 -0.58 -21.30
CA LYS A 314 8.71 -1.85 -21.69
C LYS A 314 7.42 -1.55 -22.44
N LYS A 315 7.24 -2.14 -23.62
CA LYS A 315 6.02 -1.94 -24.40
C LYS A 315 4.82 -2.54 -23.65
N PHE A 316 3.78 -1.75 -23.46
CA PHE A 316 2.52 -2.19 -22.87
C PHE A 316 1.73 -3.03 -23.88
N ASP A 317 1.02 -4.03 -23.37
CA ASP A 317 0.07 -4.86 -24.11
C ASP A 317 -1.06 -5.30 -23.17
N ILE A 318 -2.27 -5.42 -23.73
CA ILE A 318 -3.47 -5.80 -22.97
C ILE A 318 -3.35 -7.18 -22.31
N ILE A 319 -2.51 -8.07 -22.84
CA ILE A 319 -2.23 -9.39 -22.24
C ILE A 319 -1.68 -9.24 -20.82
N TYR A 320 -0.84 -8.24 -20.56
CA TYR A 320 -0.32 -7.99 -19.20
C TYR A 320 -1.43 -7.57 -18.23
N LEU A 321 -2.37 -6.73 -18.70
CA LEU A 321 -3.51 -6.31 -17.90
C LEU A 321 -4.44 -7.50 -17.57
N ARG A 322 -4.74 -8.34 -18.56
CA ARG A 322 -5.53 -9.57 -18.38
C ARG A 322 -4.87 -10.52 -17.38
N ASN A 323 -3.56 -10.69 -17.49
CA ASN A 323 -2.79 -11.50 -16.54
C ASN A 323 -2.85 -10.94 -15.12
N LEU A 324 -2.77 -9.62 -14.95
CA LEU A 324 -2.87 -8.98 -13.64
C LEU A 324 -4.27 -9.11 -13.03
N ARG A 325 -5.34 -9.03 -13.83
CA ARG A 325 -6.73 -9.28 -13.36
C ARG A 325 -6.95 -10.70 -12.90
N MET A 326 -6.41 -11.66 -13.64
CA MET A 326 -6.43 -13.07 -13.23
C MET A 326 -5.64 -13.27 -11.93
N TRP A 327 -4.48 -12.61 -11.79
CA TRP A 327 -3.72 -12.60 -10.53
C TRP A 327 -4.53 -11.98 -9.37
N GLN A 328 -5.23 -10.87 -9.60
CA GLN A 328 -6.07 -10.19 -8.60
C GLN A 328 -7.18 -11.12 -8.07
N LEU A 329 -7.88 -11.83 -8.98
CA LEU A 329 -8.91 -12.79 -8.59
C LEU A 329 -8.34 -13.95 -7.77
N ASN A 330 -7.22 -14.52 -8.22
CA ASN A 330 -6.51 -15.58 -7.51
C ASN A 330 -6.04 -15.14 -6.12
N LEU A 331 -5.49 -13.92 -6.02
CA LEU A 331 -5.03 -13.32 -4.78
C LEU A 331 -6.16 -13.23 -3.76
N LEU A 332 -7.34 -12.75 -4.18
CA LEU A 332 -8.48 -12.63 -3.27
C LEU A 332 -9.07 -13.98 -2.84
N ALA A 333 -9.12 -14.98 -3.74
CA ALA A 333 -9.53 -16.33 -3.36
C ALA A 333 -8.60 -16.90 -2.27
N LYS A 334 -7.28 -16.78 -2.46
CA LYS A 334 -6.29 -17.20 -1.46
C LYS A 334 -6.38 -16.39 -0.16
N ALA A 335 -6.59 -15.09 -0.24
CA ALA A 335 -6.78 -14.23 0.93
C ALA A 335 -8.01 -14.66 1.75
N SER A 336 -9.10 -15.04 1.08
CA SER A 336 -10.29 -15.61 1.73
C SER A 336 -9.97 -16.90 2.47
N ILE A 337 -9.23 -17.81 1.83
CA ILE A 337 -8.81 -19.08 2.46
C ILE A 337 -7.93 -18.83 3.69
N ILE A 338 -6.91 -17.97 3.57
CA ILE A 338 -5.99 -17.64 4.66
C ILE A 338 -6.73 -17.05 5.87
N THR A 339 -7.67 -16.15 5.62
CA THR A 339 -8.44 -15.51 6.69
C THR A 339 -9.48 -16.43 7.30
N HIS A 340 -10.05 -17.35 6.52
CA HIS A 340 -10.91 -18.41 7.06
C HIS A 340 -10.13 -19.38 7.97
N GLN A 341 -8.88 -19.73 7.62
CA GLN A 341 -8.02 -20.56 8.46
C GLN A 341 -7.64 -19.88 9.79
N LEU A 342 -7.59 -18.55 9.83
CA LEU A 342 -7.35 -17.79 11.06
C LEU A 342 -8.58 -17.74 11.97
N GLU A 343 -9.79 -17.88 11.43
CA GLU A 343 -11.06 -17.69 12.15
C GLU A 343 -11.13 -18.40 13.53
N PRO A 344 -10.66 -19.66 13.69
CA PRO A 344 -10.67 -20.35 14.98
C PRO A 344 -9.70 -19.77 16.03
N GLU A 345 -8.67 -19.04 15.61
CA GLU A 345 -7.67 -18.41 16.50
C GLU A 345 -8.11 -17.02 17.00
N LEU A 346 -9.18 -16.45 16.43
CA LEU A 346 -9.62 -15.08 16.70
C LEU A 346 -10.62 -15.01 17.85
N THR A 347 -10.52 -13.97 18.66
CA THR A 347 -11.48 -13.68 19.74
C THR A 347 -11.79 -12.18 19.74
N PRO A 348 -13.01 -11.74 19.38
CA PRO A 348 -14.12 -12.54 18.85
C PRO A 348 -13.79 -13.14 17.49
N SER A 349 -14.59 -14.12 17.07
CA SER A 349 -14.49 -14.68 15.72
C SER A 349 -14.88 -13.60 14.69
N LEU A 350 -13.93 -13.25 13.83
CA LEU A 350 -14.10 -12.23 12.78
C LEU A 350 -13.95 -12.91 11.42
N ARG A 351 -14.82 -12.56 10.48
CA ARG A 351 -14.81 -13.07 9.10
C ARG A 351 -14.57 -11.94 8.12
N THR A 352 -13.89 -12.24 7.03
CA THR A 352 -13.59 -11.26 5.98
C THR A 352 -14.54 -11.41 4.79
N THR A 353 -14.62 -10.37 3.98
CA THR A 353 -15.34 -10.36 2.70
C THR A 353 -14.43 -9.82 1.61
N GLN A 354 -14.61 -10.29 0.37
CA GLN A 354 -13.73 -9.94 -0.75
C GLN A 354 -14.51 -9.20 -1.84
N LEU A 355 -13.92 -8.12 -2.34
CA LEU A 355 -14.52 -7.29 -3.39
C LEU A 355 -13.49 -6.89 -4.45
N ILE A 356 -13.92 -6.90 -5.71
CA ILE A 356 -13.21 -6.36 -6.88
C ILE A 356 -14.12 -5.30 -7.53
N LEU A 357 -13.55 -4.14 -7.87
CA LEU A 357 -14.17 -3.22 -8.82
C LEU A 357 -13.56 -3.43 -10.19
N CYS A 358 -14.34 -3.97 -11.12
CA CYS A 358 -13.95 -4.05 -12.51
C CYS A 358 -14.13 -2.69 -13.19
N TYR A 359 -13.04 -2.17 -13.73
CA TYR A 359 -13.02 -0.92 -14.49
C TYR A 359 -12.16 -1.10 -15.73
N ASN A 360 -12.79 -0.99 -16.91
CA ASN A 360 -12.17 -1.26 -18.21
C ASN A 360 -11.72 0.01 -18.97
N GLN A 361 -11.89 1.19 -18.38
CA GLN A 361 -11.44 2.46 -18.98
C GLN A 361 -10.08 2.84 -18.39
N SER A 362 -9.22 3.46 -19.21
CA SER A 362 -8.02 4.12 -18.69
C SER A 362 -8.40 5.42 -17.99
N LEU A 363 -7.54 5.87 -17.09
CA LEU A 363 -7.64 7.17 -16.42
C LEU A 363 -6.26 7.79 -16.26
N ALA A 364 -6.22 9.04 -15.83
CA ALA A 364 -4.99 9.70 -15.42
C ALA A 364 -4.89 9.72 -13.89
N ILE A 365 -3.68 9.55 -13.36
CA ILE A 365 -3.39 9.74 -11.94
C ILE A 365 -2.38 10.87 -11.76
N LEU A 366 -2.61 11.69 -10.73
CA LEU A 366 -1.76 12.81 -10.36
C LEU A 366 -1.20 12.58 -8.97
N PHE A 367 0.11 12.79 -8.80
CA PHE A 367 0.71 12.82 -7.48
C PHE A 367 0.31 14.12 -6.76
N ARG A 368 -0.38 13.98 -5.63
CA ARG A 368 -0.70 15.09 -4.74
C ARG A 368 0.39 15.24 -3.69
N THR A 369 1.17 16.31 -3.78
CA THR A 369 2.32 16.57 -2.89
C THR A 369 1.92 16.63 -1.41
N GLU A 370 0.79 17.26 -1.09
CA GLU A 370 0.32 17.39 0.30
C GLU A 370 -0.13 16.04 0.89
N GLU A 371 -0.80 15.21 0.08
CA GLU A 371 -1.31 13.90 0.51
C GLU A 371 -0.27 12.77 0.33
N ARG A 372 0.84 13.06 -0.36
CA ARG A 372 1.94 12.14 -0.67
C ARG A 372 1.49 10.83 -1.34
N LYS A 373 0.48 10.93 -2.20
CA LYS A 373 -0.11 9.78 -2.90
C LYS A 373 -0.63 10.16 -4.27
N PHE A 374 -0.89 9.15 -5.09
CA PHE A 374 -1.59 9.34 -6.35
C PHE A 374 -3.10 9.39 -6.11
N ASP A 375 -3.74 10.38 -6.71
CA ASP A 375 -5.19 10.44 -6.80
C ASP A 375 -5.60 10.50 -8.28
N VAL A 376 -6.84 10.14 -8.54
CA VAL A 376 -7.40 10.18 -9.90
C VAL A 376 -7.52 11.63 -10.35
N ASP A 377 -6.97 11.94 -11.52
CA ASP A 377 -6.99 13.27 -12.12
C ASP A 377 -8.14 13.41 -13.14
N GLY A 378 -8.71 14.60 -13.25
CA GLY A 378 -9.74 14.94 -14.24
C GLY A 378 -11.19 14.61 -13.84
N ALA A 379 -12.12 15.51 -14.23
CA ALA A 379 -13.54 15.44 -13.88
C ALA A 379 -14.26 14.18 -14.39
N THR A 380 -13.85 13.63 -15.53
CA THR A 380 -14.42 12.39 -16.11
C THR A 380 -14.07 11.15 -15.30
N ASN A 381 -12.95 11.17 -14.58
CA ASN A 381 -12.45 10.01 -13.83
C ASN A 381 -12.97 9.99 -12.39
N VAL A 382 -13.59 11.08 -11.92
CA VAL A 382 -14.20 11.20 -10.58
C VAL A 382 -15.23 10.09 -10.32
N ARG A 383 -15.92 9.62 -11.36
CA ARG A 383 -16.88 8.51 -11.24
C ARG A 383 -16.23 7.26 -10.64
N TYR A 384 -14.99 6.93 -11.03
CA TYR A 384 -14.27 5.78 -10.49
C TYR A 384 -14.08 5.90 -8.97
N GLU A 385 -13.63 7.04 -8.48
CA GLU A 385 -13.45 7.29 -7.04
C GLU A 385 -14.78 7.29 -6.26
N ILE A 386 -15.85 7.84 -6.85
CA ILE A 386 -17.19 7.80 -6.22
C ILE A 386 -17.66 6.35 -6.08
N VAL A 387 -17.50 5.52 -7.12
CA VAL A 387 -17.88 4.11 -7.08
C VAL A 387 -17.06 3.38 -6.02
N LYS A 388 -15.73 3.53 -6.05
CA LYS A 388 -14.79 2.91 -5.10
C LYS A 388 -15.19 3.15 -3.64
N LYS A 389 -15.55 4.40 -3.30
CA LYS A 389 -15.94 4.79 -1.93
C LYS A 389 -17.31 4.27 -1.49
N ARG A 390 -18.16 3.78 -2.40
CA ARG A 390 -19.56 3.41 -2.10
C ARG A 390 -19.84 1.92 -2.20
N ILE A 391 -19.13 1.19 -3.05
CA ILE A 391 -19.39 -0.23 -3.34
C ILE A 391 -19.22 -1.15 -2.13
N ASP A 392 -18.41 -0.79 -1.14
CA ASP A 392 -18.26 -1.58 0.09
C ASP A 392 -19.59 -1.81 0.83
N LYS A 393 -20.47 -0.79 0.82
CA LYS A 393 -21.79 -0.82 1.49
C LYS A 393 -22.93 -1.13 0.52
N ALA A 394 -22.61 -1.53 -0.72
CA ALA A 394 -23.62 -1.85 -1.71
C ALA A 394 -24.51 -3.01 -1.24
N LYS A 395 -25.79 -2.91 -1.60
CA LYS A 395 -26.80 -3.94 -1.35
C LYS A 395 -27.31 -4.50 -2.66
N VAL A 396 -27.76 -5.75 -2.61
CA VAL A 396 -28.41 -6.41 -3.73
C VAL A 396 -29.83 -5.85 -3.85
N LYS A 397 -30.19 -5.48 -5.08
CA LYS A 397 -31.47 -4.85 -5.39
C LYS A 397 -32.64 -5.72 -4.95
N ASN A 398 -33.61 -5.12 -4.25
CA ASN A 398 -34.84 -5.74 -3.76
C ASN A 398 -34.66 -6.83 -2.69
N THR A 399 -33.46 -7.03 -2.12
CA THR A 399 -33.26 -8.01 -1.03
C THR A 399 -32.81 -7.37 0.28
N GLY A 400 -32.23 -6.17 0.23
CA GLY A 400 -31.60 -5.53 1.39
C GLY A 400 -30.33 -6.22 1.88
N GLU A 401 -29.91 -7.32 1.23
CA GLU A 401 -28.71 -8.09 1.54
C GLU A 401 -27.46 -7.30 1.14
N ARG A 402 -26.44 -7.25 2.02
CA ARG A 402 -25.13 -6.69 1.63
C ARG A 402 -24.53 -7.53 0.50
N LEU A 403 -23.95 -6.86 -0.49
CA LEU A 403 -23.32 -7.52 -1.63
C LEU A 403 -22.19 -8.46 -1.18
N THR A 404 -21.30 -7.93 -0.35
CA THR A 404 -20.14 -8.64 0.17
C THR A 404 -20.56 -9.62 1.27
N GLN A 405 -20.15 -10.88 1.13
CA GLN A 405 -20.51 -11.96 2.06
C GLN A 405 -19.27 -12.81 2.37
N PRO A 406 -19.10 -13.28 3.61
CA PRO A 406 -18.03 -14.20 3.96
C PRO A 406 -18.05 -15.46 3.08
N GLY A 407 -16.87 -15.91 2.64
CA GLY A 407 -16.75 -17.05 1.73
C GLY A 407 -17.09 -16.76 0.28
N LYS A 408 -17.40 -15.50 -0.06
CA LYS A 408 -17.72 -15.11 -1.43
C LYS A 408 -16.88 -13.91 -1.89
N ILE A 409 -16.54 -13.91 -3.17
CA ILE A 409 -15.93 -12.77 -3.86
C ILE A 409 -17.01 -12.05 -4.65
N ALA A 410 -17.18 -10.75 -4.39
CA ALA A 410 -18.04 -9.88 -5.19
C ALA A 410 -17.21 -9.14 -6.25
N ILE A 411 -17.61 -9.26 -7.51
CA ILE A 411 -16.94 -8.61 -8.66
C ILE A 411 -17.94 -7.62 -9.25
N VAL A 412 -17.77 -6.35 -8.91
CA VAL A 412 -18.66 -5.25 -9.30
C VAL A 412 -18.25 -4.71 -10.67
N TYR A 413 -19.21 -4.53 -11.57
CA TYR A 413 -18.97 -4.03 -12.92
C TYR A 413 -20.10 -3.11 -13.38
N SER A 414 -19.82 -2.33 -14.42
CA SER A 414 -20.80 -1.41 -15.03
C SER A 414 -21.20 -1.82 -16.45
N GLN A 415 -20.30 -2.48 -17.20
CA GLN A 415 -20.56 -2.88 -18.59
C GLN A 415 -20.63 -4.41 -18.72
N PRO A 416 -21.54 -4.98 -19.54
CA PRO A 416 -21.64 -6.43 -19.73
C PRO A 416 -20.33 -7.10 -20.20
N LYS A 417 -19.56 -6.41 -21.06
CA LYS A 417 -18.26 -6.88 -21.55
C LYS A 417 -17.26 -7.17 -20.42
N ASP A 418 -17.36 -6.40 -19.33
CA ASP A 418 -16.50 -6.53 -18.16
C ASP A 418 -16.79 -7.87 -17.45
N ALA A 419 -18.08 -8.23 -17.36
CA ALA A 419 -18.52 -9.50 -16.80
C ALA A 419 -18.09 -10.68 -17.67
N GLU A 420 -18.17 -10.55 -19.00
CA GLU A 420 -17.71 -11.60 -19.93
C GLU A 420 -16.24 -11.96 -19.75
N GLU A 421 -15.39 -10.95 -19.60
CA GLU A 421 -13.96 -11.16 -19.32
C GLU A 421 -13.75 -11.93 -18.00
N TYR A 422 -14.42 -11.52 -16.92
CA TYR A 422 -14.30 -12.17 -15.62
C TYR A 422 -14.93 -13.56 -15.57
N MET A 423 -15.98 -13.84 -16.35
CA MET A 423 -16.56 -15.19 -16.44
C MET A 423 -15.51 -16.20 -16.91
N GLY A 424 -14.67 -15.85 -17.90
CA GLY A 424 -13.58 -16.73 -18.33
C GLY A 424 -12.51 -16.96 -17.24
N TYR A 425 -12.20 -15.92 -16.45
CA TYR A 425 -11.28 -16.07 -15.31
C TYR A 425 -11.88 -16.95 -14.21
N ILE A 426 -13.17 -16.81 -13.93
CA ILE A 426 -13.90 -17.60 -12.92
C ILE A 426 -13.90 -19.07 -13.33
N GLU A 427 -14.25 -19.38 -14.58
CA GLU A 427 -14.25 -20.75 -15.10
C GLU A 427 -12.87 -21.42 -14.96
N PHE A 428 -11.79 -20.68 -15.28
CA PHE A 428 -10.44 -21.17 -15.05
C PHE A 428 -10.13 -21.47 -13.58
N MET A 429 -10.61 -20.63 -12.65
CA MET A 429 -10.41 -20.85 -11.20
C MET A 429 -11.28 -21.99 -10.66
N GLN A 430 -12.46 -22.22 -11.24
CA GLN A 430 -13.32 -23.37 -10.94
C GLN A 430 -12.65 -24.68 -11.36
N ASN A 431 -12.04 -24.71 -12.55
CA ASN A 431 -11.25 -25.87 -12.99
C ASN A 431 -10.02 -26.14 -12.11
N LYS A 432 -9.53 -25.13 -11.40
CA LYS A 432 -8.46 -25.25 -10.40
C LYS A 432 -8.96 -25.57 -8.99
N ASN A 433 -10.26 -25.79 -8.80
CA ASN A 433 -10.90 -26.02 -7.51
C ASN A 433 -10.70 -24.90 -6.47
N LEU A 434 -10.32 -23.68 -6.87
CA LEU A 434 -10.21 -22.53 -5.95
C LEU A 434 -11.57 -21.84 -5.73
N ILE A 435 -12.46 -21.94 -6.70
CA ILE A 435 -13.81 -21.37 -6.69
C ILE A 435 -14.80 -22.52 -6.92
N LYS A 436 -15.91 -22.53 -6.18
CA LYS A 436 -16.94 -23.56 -6.36
C LYS A 436 -17.74 -23.34 -7.66
N PRO A 437 -18.36 -24.39 -8.22
CA PRO A 437 -19.29 -24.25 -9.33
C PRO A 437 -20.44 -23.30 -8.98
N GLY A 438 -20.86 -22.49 -9.95
CA GLY A 438 -21.96 -21.53 -9.80
C GLY A 438 -21.50 -20.08 -9.77
N ILE A 439 -22.28 -19.20 -10.40
CA ILE A 439 -22.04 -17.76 -10.46
C ILE A 439 -23.38 -17.06 -10.24
N GLU A 440 -23.47 -16.26 -9.18
CA GLU A 440 -24.63 -15.40 -8.94
C GLU A 440 -24.46 -14.11 -9.74
N LYS A 441 -25.44 -13.78 -10.61
CA LYS A 441 -25.49 -12.49 -11.31
C LYS A 441 -26.49 -11.60 -10.60
N LEU A 442 -26.02 -10.47 -10.07
CA LEU A 442 -26.77 -9.61 -9.16
C LEU A 442 -26.86 -8.19 -9.72
N ASP A 443 -28.03 -7.57 -9.60
CA ASP A 443 -28.21 -6.13 -9.78
C ASP A 443 -28.06 -5.44 -8.42
N LEU A 444 -27.37 -4.29 -8.37
CA LEU A 444 -27.15 -3.54 -7.13
C LEU A 444 -28.17 -2.42 -6.98
N GLU A 445 -28.44 -2.04 -5.72
CA GLU A 445 -29.20 -0.81 -5.43
C GLU A 445 -28.44 0.42 -5.93
N ASP A 446 -29.19 1.42 -6.42
CA ASP A 446 -28.61 2.69 -6.82
C ASP A 446 -28.04 3.40 -5.60
N MET A 447 -26.80 3.85 -5.71
CA MET A 447 -26.12 4.64 -4.69
C MET A 447 -26.09 6.09 -5.17
N GLN A 448 -26.02 7.06 -4.26
CA GLN A 448 -25.98 8.47 -4.66
C GLN A 448 -24.78 8.72 -5.61
N GLY A 449 -25.05 9.20 -6.82
CA GLY A 449 -24.04 9.43 -7.86
C GLY A 449 -23.53 8.17 -8.60
N VAL A 450 -24.07 6.98 -8.31
CA VAL A 450 -23.70 5.71 -8.96
C VAL A 450 -24.94 4.87 -9.21
N THR A 451 -25.33 4.74 -10.48
CA THR A 451 -26.52 3.97 -10.88
C THR A 451 -26.17 2.84 -11.85
N GLY A 452 -27.01 1.79 -11.85
CA GLY A 452 -26.94 0.71 -12.83
C GLY A 452 -25.74 -0.24 -12.67
N MET A 453 -25.15 -0.33 -11.48
CA MET A 453 -24.07 -1.26 -11.20
C MET A 453 -24.59 -2.69 -11.04
N LYS A 454 -23.78 -3.65 -11.48
CA LYS A 454 -24.06 -5.09 -11.36
C LYS A 454 -22.89 -5.78 -10.69
N SER A 455 -23.10 -7.02 -10.26
CA SER A 455 -22.04 -7.84 -9.68
C SER A 455 -22.14 -9.29 -10.13
N LEU A 456 -20.98 -9.92 -10.31
CA LEU A 456 -20.86 -11.37 -10.19
C LEU A 456 -20.52 -11.68 -8.73
N ARG A 457 -21.12 -12.73 -8.17
CA ARG A 457 -20.77 -13.22 -6.83
C ARG A 457 -20.50 -14.71 -6.93
N ILE A 458 -19.33 -15.11 -6.43
CA ILE A 458 -18.79 -16.47 -6.55
C ILE A 458 -18.35 -16.97 -5.18
N GLU A 459 -18.46 -18.27 -4.93
CA GLU A 459 -18.09 -18.89 -3.65
C GLU A 459 -16.68 -19.47 -3.71
N VAL A 460 -15.87 -19.16 -2.69
CA VAL A 460 -14.51 -19.68 -2.56
C VAL A 460 -14.58 -21.13 -2.06
N ASN A 461 -13.75 -21.99 -2.62
CA ASN A 461 -13.63 -23.35 -2.12
C ASN A 461 -12.63 -23.41 -0.95
N TYR A 462 -13.09 -23.86 0.21
CA TYR A 462 -12.26 -24.05 1.40
C TYR A 462 -11.79 -25.49 1.59
N ASP A 463 -12.28 -26.42 0.77
CA ASP A 463 -12.01 -27.85 0.88
C ASP A 463 -10.68 -28.27 0.20
N ASP A 464 -9.87 -27.32 -0.29
CA ASP A 464 -8.62 -27.60 -1.01
C ASP A 464 -7.43 -27.92 -0.07
N PRO A 465 -6.80 -29.11 -0.18
CA PRO A 465 -5.63 -29.52 0.61
C PRO A 465 -4.34 -28.70 0.39
N GLU A 466 -4.17 -27.98 -0.73
CA GLU A 466 -2.95 -27.16 -0.94
C GLU A 466 -2.88 -25.94 0.01
N ALA A 467 -4.02 -25.51 0.55
CA ALA A 467 -4.09 -24.49 1.59
C ALA A 467 -3.61 -24.99 2.96
N ALA A 468 -3.57 -26.31 3.19
CA ALA A 468 -3.05 -26.92 4.41
C ALA A 468 -1.52 -27.15 4.39
N THR A 469 -0.86 -27.03 3.24
CA THR A 469 0.53 -27.48 3.03
C THR A 469 1.56 -26.36 2.84
N LYS A 470 1.41 -25.23 3.52
CA LYS A 470 2.55 -24.36 3.87
C LYS A 470 2.49 -23.90 5.33
N LYS A 471 2.46 -24.85 6.28
CA LYS A 471 3.22 -24.64 7.52
C LYS A 471 4.64 -24.32 7.06
N ALA A 472 5.09 -23.10 7.30
CA ALA A 472 6.39 -22.61 6.92
C ALA A 472 7.45 -23.66 7.28
N LYS A 473 8.06 -24.30 6.28
CA LYS A 473 9.42 -24.83 6.46
C LYS A 473 10.30 -23.59 6.62
N LEU A 474 10.47 -23.17 7.86
CA LEU A 474 11.62 -22.37 8.25
C LEU A 474 12.84 -23.09 7.67
N SER A 475 13.60 -22.39 6.82
CA SER A 475 14.89 -22.86 6.36
C SER A 475 15.75 -23.13 7.60
N GLN A 476 16.02 -24.40 7.90
CA GLN A 476 17.08 -24.78 8.84
C GLN A 476 18.45 -24.56 8.19
N ILE A 477 18.72 -23.35 7.71
CA ILE A 477 20.09 -22.91 7.51
C ILE A 477 20.50 -22.30 8.84
N ILE A 478 21.00 -23.15 9.73
CA ILE A 478 21.76 -22.72 10.89
C ILE A 478 22.99 -22.00 10.33
N SER A 479 23.32 -20.85 10.90
CA SER A 479 24.39 -19.92 10.51
C SER A 479 25.82 -20.50 10.46
N GLY A 480 25.98 -21.83 10.56
CA GLY A 480 27.25 -22.56 10.44
C GLY A 480 27.52 -23.18 9.06
N GLN A 481 26.58 -23.13 8.10
CA GLN A 481 26.79 -23.73 6.75
C GLN A 481 27.18 -22.72 5.66
N LEU A 482 27.42 -21.45 6.01
CA LEU A 482 27.93 -20.42 5.09
C LEU A 482 29.43 -20.12 5.25
N VAL A 483 30.13 -20.86 6.11
CA VAL A 483 31.59 -20.77 6.29
C VAL A 483 32.19 -22.16 6.16
N GLU A 484 32.09 -22.75 4.97
CA GLU A 484 33.00 -23.80 4.48
C GLU A 484 32.56 -24.18 3.06
N LYS A 485 33.04 -23.41 2.08
CA LYS A 485 33.42 -23.88 0.74
C LYS A 485 33.99 -22.70 -0.06
N ASN A 486 35.33 -22.68 -0.05
CA ASN A 486 36.30 -22.07 -0.97
C ASN A 486 36.16 -20.61 -1.35
#